data_AF-A0A7S2R6K4-F1
#
_entry.id   AF-A0A7S2R6K4-F1
#
_cell.length_a   1.000
_cell.length_b   1.000
_cell.length_c   1.000
_cell.angle_alpha   90.00
_cell.angle_beta   90.00
_cell.angle_gamma   90.00
#
_symmetry.space_group_name_H-M   'P 1'
#
loop_
_entity.id
_entity.type
_entity.pdbx_description
1 polymer ?
#
loop_
_entity_poly.entity_id
_entity_poly.type
_entity_poly.pdbx_seq_one_letter_code
_entity_poly.pdbx_strand_id
1 'polypeptide(L)'
;DIIFILRLYLCLFKFTEAASEGDNVVGASRNFRKKYMRTPWFALDLLTVVPLNSVGSLAEMPGVLVIGAYLRLLPILQVQRSFATLQACLVKHSRNVGGSVVRMLKLFTLVMLSAYVLSAGFYRLSKEELGVITPPPVNTTHPFIFTEETVMSDFLTSFYFATQTLFTVGYGDVIPFTLAQSRYVLVCLVCGTLVHALVIACMTSVLKNLDVTSAHYKNKLEVIVHYLNDRQISLSSRAKVTEYFAFIWERQRGKLESKLLWALPAQLKDSINDGRRS
;
A
#
# COMPACT_ATOMS: atom_id res chain seq x y z
N ASP A 1 15.94 2.03 16.94
CA ASP A 1 16.65 3.31 17.13
C ASP A 1 17.87 3.44 16.23
N ILE A 2 18.84 2.51 16.24
CA ILE A 2 20.03 2.54 15.35
C ILE A 2 19.66 2.66 13.86
N ILE A 3 18.68 1.88 13.37
CA ILE A 3 18.23 1.94 11.97
C ILE A 3 17.63 3.30 11.61
N PHE A 4 16.93 3.97 12.55
CA PHE A 4 16.35 5.29 12.34
C PHE A 4 17.41 6.39 12.34
N ILE A 5 18.40 6.29 13.24
CA ILE A 5 19.58 7.18 13.25
C ILE A 5 20.36 7.03 11.95
N LEU A 6 20.62 5.79 11.54
CA LEU A 6 21.29 5.48 10.28
C LEU A 6 20.49 6.01 9.09
N ARG A 7 19.16 5.90 9.11
CA ARG A 7 18.30 6.47 8.08
C ARG A 7 18.35 8.00 8.04
N LEU A 8 18.25 8.67 9.18
CA LEU A 8 18.37 10.14 9.27
C LEU A 8 19.74 10.59 8.74
N TYR A 9 20.80 9.87 9.12
CA TYR A 9 22.15 10.08 8.60
C TYR A 9 22.22 9.89 7.08
N LEU A 10 21.66 8.79 6.55
CA LEU A 10 21.63 8.52 5.11
C LEU A 10 20.80 9.55 4.32
N CYS A 11 19.68 10.04 4.87
CA CYS A 11 18.89 11.11 4.26
C CYS A 11 19.60 12.46 4.25
N LEU A 12 20.39 12.77 5.30
CA LEU A 12 21.17 14.00 5.38
C LEU A 12 22.44 13.96 4.53
N PHE A 13 23.07 12.79 4.36
CA PHE A 13 24.42 12.68 3.81
C PHE A 13 24.54 11.84 2.52
N LYS A 14 23.63 10.90 2.21
CA LYS A 14 23.83 9.89 1.16
C LYS A 14 22.86 9.92 -0.02
N PHE A 15 21.67 10.53 0.10
CA PHE A 15 20.75 10.72 -1.05
C PHE A 15 21.23 11.73 -2.11
N THR A 16 22.47 12.21 -1.95
CA THR A 16 23.16 13.14 -2.86
C THR A 16 23.71 12.47 -4.11
N GLU A 17 23.79 11.14 -4.19
CA GLU A 17 24.37 10.43 -5.34
C GLU A 17 23.36 10.11 -6.46
N ALA A 18 22.05 10.02 -6.17
CA ALA A 18 21.06 9.61 -7.17
C ALA A 18 20.63 10.71 -8.16
N ALA A 19 21.11 11.94 -7.97
CA ALA A 19 20.90 13.06 -8.91
C ALA A 19 22.10 13.26 -9.87
N SER A 20 23.05 12.32 -9.88
CA SER A 20 24.28 12.40 -10.67
C SER A 20 24.15 11.68 -12.01
N GLU A 21 23.41 12.27 -12.94
CA GLU A 21 23.72 12.18 -14.36
C GLU A 21 23.75 13.62 -14.89
N GLY A 22 24.89 14.30 -14.77
CA GLY A 22 25.19 15.39 -15.69
C GLY A 22 25.91 16.64 -15.17
N ASP A 23 25.79 17.08 -13.91
CA ASP A 23 26.51 18.32 -13.51
C ASP A 23 26.67 18.54 -11.99
N ASN A 24 27.88 18.92 -11.59
CA ASN A 24 28.27 19.52 -10.29
C ASN A 24 27.71 18.90 -8.98
N VAL A 25 28.28 17.76 -8.61
CA VAL A 25 27.97 16.92 -7.43
C VAL A 25 27.99 17.66 -6.08
N VAL A 26 28.89 18.63 -5.89
CA VAL A 26 29.11 19.27 -4.58
C VAL A 26 28.08 20.39 -4.27
N GLY A 27 27.63 21.12 -5.30
CA GLY A 27 26.65 22.21 -5.15
C GLY A 27 25.21 21.71 -4.92
N ALA A 28 24.84 20.63 -5.60
CA ALA A 28 23.52 20.00 -5.49
C ALA A 28 23.24 19.48 -4.06
N SER A 29 24.25 18.93 -3.39
CA SER A 29 24.15 18.41 -2.02
C SER A 29 23.79 19.47 -0.97
N ARG A 30 24.38 20.67 -1.06
CA ARG A 30 24.12 21.76 -0.10
C ARG A 30 22.71 22.33 -0.27
N ASN A 31 22.23 22.44 -1.50
CA ASN A 31 20.89 22.93 -1.80
C ASN A 31 19.81 21.91 -1.41
N PHE A 32 20.07 20.61 -1.61
CA PHE A 32 19.16 19.54 -1.18
C PHE A 32 19.00 19.49 0.35
N ARG A 33 20.09 19.55 1.12
CA ARG A 33 20.03 19.57 2.59
C ARG A 33 19.21 20.73 3.12
N LYS A 34 19.43 21.93 2.60
CA LYS A 34 18.64 23.13 2.94
C LYS A 34 17.15 22.95 2.60
N LYS A 35 16.84 22.34 1.47
CA LYS A 35 15.46 22.03 1.05
C LYS A 35 14.81 21.00 1.96
N TYR A 36 15.52 19.92 2.31
CA TYR A 36 15.03 18.86 3.21
C TYR A 36 14.79 19.40 4.63
N MET A 37 15.71 20.18 5.19
CA MET A 37 15.56 20.78 6.53
C MET A 37 14.38 21.76 6.65
N ARG A 38 13.96 22.38 5.54
CA ARG A 38 12.76 23.25 5.49
C ARG A 38 11.46 22.49 5.32
N THR A 39 11.52 21.21 4.98
CA THR A 39 10.31 20.41 4.77
C THR A 39 9.85 19.84 6.12
N PRO A 40 8.53 19.84 6.45
CA PRO A 40 8.02 19.36 7.74
C PRO A 40 8.41 17.92 8.08
N TRP A 41 8.79 17.14 7.07
CA TRP A 41 9.27 15.78 7.24
C TRP A 41 10.57 15.65 8.03
N PHE A 42 11.45 16.66 7.99
CA PHE A 42 12.67 16.65 8.79
C PHE A 42 12.34 16.66 10.29
N ALA A 43 11.33 17.44 10.69
CA ALA A 43 10.87 17.46 12.07
C ALA A 43 10.32 16.10 12.51
N LEU A 44 9.56 15.41 11.63
CA LEU A 44 9.07 14.06 11.90
C LEU A 44 10.21 13.03 12.00
N ASP A 45 11.17 13.07 11.08
CA ASP A 45 12.31 12.14 11.10
C ASP A 45 13.19 12.38 12.36
N LEU A 46 13.38 13.64 12.76
CA LEU A 46 14.09 14.00 14.00
C LEU A 46 13.36 13.50 15.25
N LEU A 47 12.05 13.71 15.33
CA LEU A 47 11.24 13.29 16.49
C LEU A 47 11.27 11.77 16.69
N THR A 48 11.32 11.00 15.59
CA THR A 48 11.40 9.53 15.65
C THR A 48 12.77 8.98 16.05
N VAL A 49 13.81 9.80 16.01
CA VAL A 49 15.18 9.39 16.35
C VAL A 49 15.47 9.55 17.85
N VAL A 50 14.67 10.34 18.58
CA VAL A 50 14.87 10.57 20.01
C VAL A 50 14.56 9.28 20.79
N PRO A 51 15.52 8.68 21.52
CA PRO A 51 15.34 7.41 22.24
C PRO A 51 14.61 7.64 23.57
N LEU A 52 13.37 8.14 23.50
CA LEU A 52 12.56 8.53 24.66
C LEU A 52 12.26 7.37 25.62
N ASN A 53 12.23 6.14 25.13
CA ASN A 53 12.04 4.96 25.98
C ASN A 53 13.26 4.66 26.85
N SER A 54 14.48 4.89 26.34
CA SER A 54 15.71 4.74 27.13
C SER A 54 15.82 5.83 28.18
N VAL A 55 15.43 7.06 27.83
CA VAL A 55 15.40 8.21 28.76
C VAL A 55 14.33 8.02 29.84
N GLY A 56 13.12 7.60 29.46
CA GLY A 56 12.02 7.36 30.41
C GLY A 56 12.29 6.20 31.37
N SER A 57 13.01 5.16 30.91
CA SER A 57 13.46 4.05 31.75
C SER A 57 14.52 4.50 32.75
N LEU A 58 15.49 5.32 32.32
CA LEU A 58 16.56 5.83 33.17
C LEU A 58 16.07 6.86 34.21
N ALA A 59 15.02 7.62 33.85
CA ALA A 59 14.46 8.66 34.71
C ALA A 59 13.30 8.16 35.61
N GLU A 60 12.94 6.87 35.54
CA GLU A 60 11.81 6.26 36.27
C GLU A 60 10.48 7.05 36.13
N MET A 61 10.29 7.74 35.00
CA MET A 61 9.11 8.57 34.76
C MET A 61 8.08 7.80 33.91
N PRO A 62 7.01 7.26 34.50
CA PRO A 62 6.02 6.45 33.78
C PRO A 62 5.32 7.25 32.66
N GLY A 63 5.10 8.55 32.84
CA GLY A 63 4.50 9.42 31.82
C GLY A 63 5.34 9.55 30.55
N VAL A 64 6.67 9.60 30.68
CA VAL A 64 7.60 9.71 29.54
C VAL A 64 7.68 8.39 28.76
N LEU A 65 7.54 7.26 29.46
CA LEU A 65 7.46 5.92 28.84
C LEU A 65 6.19 5.75 28.00
N VAL A 66 5.05 6.24 28.50
CA VAL A 66 3.78 6.21 27.77
C VAL A 66 3.85 7.07 26.51
N ILE A 67 4.31 8.32 26.64
CA ILE A 67 4.48 9.25 25.51
C ILE A 67 5.51 8.70 24.50
N GLY A 68 6.64 8.17 24.96
CA GLY A 68 7.65 7.54 24.11
C GLY A 68 7.11 6.33 23.34
N ALA A 69 6.24 5.53 23.95
CA ALA A 69 5.59 4.40 23.29
C ALA A 69 4.62 4.85 22.17
N TYR A 70 3.88 5.94 22.34
CA TYR A 70 3.03 6.49 21.28
C TYR A 70 3.83 7.18 20.17
N LEU A 71 4.93 7.86 20.51
CA LEU A 71 5.83 8.48 19.53
C LEU A 71 6.51 7.42 18.64
N ARG A 72 6.68 6.18 19.12
CA ARG A 72 7.12 5.04 18.31
C ARG A 72 6.10 4.57 17.26
N LEU A 73 4.87 5.07 17.26
CA LEU A 73 3.90 4.85 16.19
C LEU A 73 4.06 5.86 15.04
N LEU A 74 4.73 7.00 15.24
CA LEU A 74 4.97 7.99 14.18
C LEU A 74 5.76 7.47 12.95
N PRO A 75 6.72 6.55 13.08
CA PRO A 75 7.38 5.92 11.93
C PRO A 75 6.42 5.19 10.97
N ILE A 76 5.21 4.83 11.40
CA ILE A 76 4.17 4.25 10.55
C ILE A 76 3.79 5.23 9.44
N LEU A 77 3.76 6.54 9.71
CA LEU A 77 3.54 7.57 8.69
C LEU A 77 4.66 7.59 7.64
N GLN A 78 5.87 7.20 8.03
CA GLN A 78 7.03 7.15 7.15
C GLN A 78 7.05 5.91 6.24
N VAL A 79 6.16 4.92 6.45
CA VAL A 79 6.01 3.73 5.58
C VAL A 79 5.68 4.13 4.14
N GLN A 80 4.95 5.23 3.94
CA GLN A 80 4.67 5.79 2.62
C GLN A 80 5.94 6.06 1.79
N ARG A 81 7.04 6.42 2.46
CA ARG A 81 8.33 6.70 1.81
C ARG A 81 9.09 5.44 1.46
N SER A 82 9.09 4.43 2.34
CA SER A 82 9.68 3.13 2.03
C SER A 82 9.05 2.52 0.78
N PHE A 83 7.76 2.76 0.56
CA PHE A 83 7.06 2.37 -0.66
C PHE A 83 7.44 3.18 -1.91
N ALA A 84 7.82 4.45 -1.78
CA ALA A 84 8.36 5.23 -2.90
C ALA A 84 9.73 4.68 -3.33
N THR A 85 10.59 4.32 -2.37
CA THR A 85 11.89 3.69 -2.65
C THR A 85 11.75 2.29 -3.22
N LEU A 86 10.84 1.47 -2.68
CA LEU A 86 10.51 0.15 -3.24
C LEU A 86 9.93 0.26 -4.64
N GLN A 87 9.07 1.25 -4.91
CA GLN A 87 8.56 1.50 -6.27
C GLN A 87 9.69 1.86 -7.22
N ALA A 88 10.61 2.75 -6.83
CA ALA A 88 11.77 3.09 -7.64
C ALA A 88 12.68 1.87 -7.89
N CYS A 89 12.89 1.04 -6.87
CA CYS A 89 13.68 -0.18 -6.97
C CYS A 89 13.00 -1.24 -7.87
N LEU A 90 11.70 -1.48 -7.70
CA LEU A 90 10.93 -2.45 -8.48
C LEU A 90 10.82 -2.04 -9.96
N VAL A 91 10.64 -0.76 -10.25
CA VAL A 91 10.64 -0.22 -11.62
C VAL A 91 12.04 -0.31 -12.26
N LYS A 92 13.10 -0.08 -11.47
CA LYS A 92 14.49 -0.14 -11.94
C LYS A 92 15.00 -1.57 -12.15
N HIS A 93 14.64 -2.49 -11.24
CA HIS A 93 15.12 -3.87 -11.25
C HIS A 93 14.23 -4.78 -12.10
N SER A 94 12.92 -4.53 -12.14
CA SER A 94 11.98 -5.27 -12.98
C SER A 94 11.26 -4.36 -13.95
N ARG A 95 11.84 -4.26 -15.15
CA ARG A 95 11.27 -3.57 -16.30
C ARG A 95 9.92 -4.15 -16.75
N ASN A 96 9.55 -5.34 -16.24
CA ASN A 96 8.32 -6.09 -16.54
C ASN A 96 7.27 -6.07 -15.42
N VAL A 97 7.55 -5.49 -14.25
CA VAL A 97 6.53 -5.38 -13.19
C VAL A 97 5.60 -4.22 -13.53
N GLY A 98 4.40 -4.57 -14.00
CA GLY A 98 3.35 -3.60 -14.28
C GLY A 98 3.00 -2.80 -13.01
N GLY A 99 2.69 -1.50 -13.18
CA GLY A 99 2.36 -0.60 -12.06
C GLY A 99 1.20 -1.10 -11.17
N SER A 100 0.33 -1.97 -11.70
CA SER A 100 -0.73 -2.67 -10.97
C SER A 100 -0.19 -3.56 -9.84
N VAL A 101 0.89 -4.29 -10.06
CA VAL A 101 1.50 -5.21 -9.06
C VAL A 101 2.10 -4.41 -7.90
N VAL A 102 2.80 -3.32 -8.21
CA VAL A 102 3.35 -2.42 -7.19
C VAL A 102 2.23 -1.83 -6.33
N ARG A 103 1.12 -1.45 -6.95
CA ARG A 103 -0.06 -0.93 -6.23
C ARG A 103 -0.68 -1.98 -5.31
N MET A 104 -0.76 -3.23 -5.76
CA MET A 104 -1.25 -4.36 -4.95
C MET A 104 -0.35 -4.64 -3.75
N LEU A 105 0.98 -4.64 -3.94
CA LEU A 105 1.92 -4.84 -2.83
C LEU A 105 1.81 -3.74 -1.77
N LYS A 106 1.63 -2.48 -2.20
CA LYS A 106 1.39 -1.33 -1.29
C LYS A 106 0.12 -1.49 -0.48
N LEU A 107 -0.94 -2.02 -1.10
CA LEU A 107 -2.19 -2.26 -0.42
C LEU A 107 -2.08 -3.42 0.58
N PHE A 108 -1.47 -4.53 0.19
CA PHE A 108 -1.28 -5.69 1.07
C PHE A 108 -0.54 -5.32 2.35
N THR A 109 0.55 -4.57 2.20
CA THR A 109 1.34 -4.09 3.33
C THR A 109 0.61 -3.07 4.19
N LEU A 110 -0.23 -2.20 3.61
CA LEU A 110 -1.12 -1.31 4.36
C LEU A 110 -2.11 -2.10 5.21
N VAL A 111 -2.72 -3.16 4.65
CA VAL A 111 -3.67 -4.05 5.35
C VAL A 111 -2.96 -4.74 6.53
N MET A 112 -1.81 -5.37 6.30
CA MET A 112 -1.05 -6.06 7.35
C MET A 112 -0.60 -5.12 8.46
N LEU A 113 -0.18 -3.89 8.11
CA LEU A 113 0.20 -2.86 9.07
C LEU A 113 -1.00 -2.38 9.89
N SER A 114 -2.16 -2.20 9.25
CA SER A 114 -3.39 -1.83 9.96
C SER A 114 -3.82 -2.92 10.94
N ALA A 115 -3.79 -4.19 10.53
CA ALA A 115 -4.08 -5.32 11.41
C ALA A 115 -3.13 -5.36 12.62
N TYR A 116 -1.83 -5.14 12.41
CA TYR A 116 -0.83 -5.09 13.48
C TYR A 116 -1.09 -3.95 14.47
N VAL A 117 -1.37 -2.73 13.99
CA VAL A 117 -1.60 -1.57 14.87
C VAL A 117 -2.89 -1.75 15.68
N LEU A 118 -3.97 -2.18 15.03
CA LEU A 118 -5.24 -2.42 15.70
C LEU A 118 -5.13 -3.55 16.73
N SER A 119 -4.36 -4.61 16.42
CA SER A 119 -4.02 -5.70 17.34
C SER A 119 -3.22 -5.22 18.55
N ALA A 120 -2.13 -4.49 18.33
CA ALA A 120 -1.27 -3.99 19.39
C ALA A 120 -2.00 -3.03 20.32
N GLY A 121 -2.89 -2.18 19.78
CA GLY A 121 -3.74 -1.31 20.60
C GLY A 121 -4.77 -2.09 21.42
N PHE A 122 -5.40 -3.12 20.83
CA PHE A 122 -6.36 -3.96 21.54
C PHE A 122 -5.69 -4.76 22.67
N TYR A 123 -4.52 -5.34 22.39
CA TYR A 123 -3.70 -6.06 23.36
C TYR A 123 -3.34 -5.18 24.57
N ARG A 124 -2.83 -3.97 24.31
CA ARG A 124 -2.45 -3.03 25.37
C ARG A 124 -3.65 -2.59 26.21
N LEU A 125 -4.75 -2.21 25.56
CA LEU A 125 -5.98 -1.80 26.24
C LEU A 125 -6.53 -2.94 27.11
N SER A 126 -6.50 -4.17 26.59
CA SER A 126 -7.00 -5.33 27.33
C SER A 126 -6.16 -5.64 28.56
N LYS A 127 -4.83 -5.53 28.48
CA LYS A 127 -3.95 -5.71 29.65
C LYS A 127 -4.10 -4.64 30.72
N GLU A 128 -4.31 -3.39 30.31
CA GLU A 128 -4.52 -2.28 31.26
C GLU A 128 -5.83 -2.45 32.03
N GLU A 129 -6.92 -2.81 31.33
CA GLU A 129 -8.24 -3.03 31.94
C GLU A 129 -8.28 -4.31 32.82
N LEU A 130 -7.50 -5.34 32.47
CA LEU A 130 -7.37 -6.56 33.28
C LEU A 130 -6.77 -6.25 34.67
N GLY A 131 -5.84 -5.30 34.76
CA GLY A 131 -5.26 -4.87 36.03
C GLY A 131 -6.24 -4.11 36.94
N VAL A 132 -7.34 -3.60 36.38
CA VAL A 132 -8.36 -2.82 37.10
C VAL A 132 -9.54 -3.70 37.55
N ILE A 133 -9.88 -4.72 36.76
CA ILE A 133 -11.04 -5.61 37.02
C ILE A 133 -10.53 -6.89 37.71
N THR A 134 -10.25 -6.79 39.00
CA THR A 134 -10.09 -7.96 39.88
C THR A 134 -11.08 -7.87 41.06
N PRO A 135 -11.88 -8.92 41.33
CA PRO A 135 -11.93 -10.20 40.64
C PRO A 135 -12.74 -10.15 39.32
N PRO A 136 -12.50 -11.09 38.38
CA PRO A 136 -13.29 -11.22 37.17
C PRO A 136 -14.75 -11.57 37.50
N PRO A 137 -15.73 -11.14 36.67
CA PRO A 137 -17.14 -11.46 36.89
C PRO A 137 -17.34 -12.98 36.92
N VAL A 138 -17.86 -13.47 38.04
CA VAL A 138 -17.88 -14.89 38.45
C VAL A 138 -18.80 -15.79 37.60
N ASN A 139 -19.50 -15.28 36.58
CA ASN A 139 -20.56 -16.01 35.88
C ASN A 139 -20.53 -15.98 34.34
N THR A 140 -19.42 -15.60 33.72
CA THR A 140 -19.31 -15.63 32.25
C THR A 140 -18.31 -16.70 31.82
N THR A 141 -18.79 -17.69 31.05
CA THR A 141 -18.02 -18.78 30.41
C THR A 141 -16.91 -18.34 29.44
N HIS A 142 -16.66 -17.04 29.32
CA HIS A 142 -15.53 -16.48 28.59
C HIS A 142 -14.79 -15.46 29.46
N PRO A 143 -14.06 -15.90 30.50
CA PRO A 143 -13.11 -15.02 31.15
C PRO A 143 -11.96 -14.82 30.16
N PHE A 144 -11.83 -13.60 29.64
CA PHE A 144 -10.59 -13.01 29.13
C PHE A 144 -9.65 -14.02 28.43
N ILE A 145 -9.69 -14.08 27.10
CA ILE A 145 -8.82 -14.95 26.28
C ILE A 145 -7.32 -14.70 26.54
N PHE A 146 -6.98 -13.61 27.22
CA PHE A 146 -5.65 -13.34 27.75
C PHE A 146 -5.45 -14.09 29.07
N THR A 147 -5.33 -15.41 29.01
CA THR A 147 -4.80 -16.21 30.12
C THR A 147 -3.30 -15.94 30.20
N GLU A 148 -2.77 -15.67 31.39
CA GLU A 148 -1.35 -15.30 31.62
C GLU A 148 -0.32 -16.41 31.26
N GLU A 149 -0.64 -17.34 30.37
CA GLU A 149 0.25 -18.44 29.98
C GLU A 149 1.45 -17.95 29.15
N THR A 150 1.25 -17.14 28.10
CA THR A 150 2.36 -16.55 27.31
C THR A 150 1.99 -15.24 26.60
N VAL A 151 2.92 -14.27 26.60
CA VAL A 151 2.81 -12.98 25.87
C VAL A 151 2.49 -13.18 24.38
N MET A 152 3.01 -14.25 23.78
CA MET A 152 2.80 -14.58 22.37
C MET A 152 1.36 -15.02 22.10
N SER A 153 0.79 -15.89 22.94
CA SER A 153 -0.59 -16.38 22.79
C SER A 153 -1.58 -15.21 22.81
N ASP A 154 -1.44 -14.34 23.81
CA ASP A 154 -2.28 -13.15 23.93
C ASP A 154 -2.18 -12.22 22.71
N PHE A 155 -0.97 -12.02 22.20
CA PHE A 155 -0.77 -11.18 21.03
C PHE A 155 -1.39 -11.80 19.78
N LEU A 156 -1.25 -13.12 19.59
CA LEU A 156 -1.86 -13.85 18.48
C LEU A 156 -3.39 -13.79 18.54
N THR A 157 -4.00 -13.92 19.70
CA THR A 157 -5.44 -13.72 19.89
C THR A 157 -5.86 -12.30 19.52
N SER A 158 -5.11 -11.29 19.97
CA SER A 158 -5.39 -9.89 19.63
C SER A 158 -5.25 -9.63 18.12
N PHE A 159 -4.27 -10.27 17.48
CA PHE A 159 -4.04 -10.20 16.05
C PHE A 159 -5.15 -10.88 15.26
N TYR A 160 -5.60 -12.04 15.72
CA TYR A 160 -6.75 -12.73 15.20
C TYR A 160 -8.01 -11.86 15.28
N PHE A 161 -8.30 -11.25 16.44
CA PHE A 161 -9.41 -10.31 16.63
C PHE A 161 -9.35 -9.11 15.67
N ALA A 162 -8.19 -8.45 15.56
CA ALA A 162 -8.01 -7.32 14.66
C ALA A 162 -8.20 -7.73 13.19
N THR A 163 -7.70 -8.91 12.81
CA THR A 163 -7.82 -9.45 11.45
C THR A 163 -9.28 -9.77 11.11
N GLN A 164 -10.02 -10.45 11.98
CA GLN A 164 -11.44 -10.74 11.74
C GLN A 164 -12.29 -9.46 11.64
N THR A 165 -11.96 -8.43 12.42
CA THR A 165 -12.62 -7.12 12.35
C THR A 165 -12.30 -6.39 11.05
N LEU A 166 -11.04 -6.41 10.64
CA LEU A 166 -10.56 -5.76 9.41
C LEU A 166 -11.14 -6.38 8.14
N PHE A 167 -11.28 -7.71 8.13
CA PHE A 167 -11.88 -8.46 7.01
C PHE A 167 -13.40 -8.67 7.17
N THR A 168 -14.02 -8.03 8.16
CA THR A 168 -15.48 -8.10 8.41
C THR A 168 -16.02 -9.52 8.55
N VAL A 169 -15.21 -10.45 9.10
CA VAL A 169 -15.60 -11.85 9.35
C VAL A 169 -16.41 -11.95 10.65
N GLY A 170 -15.83 -11.46 11.75
CA GLY A 170 -16.52 -11.30 13.04
C GLY A 170 -17.22 -12.56 13.58
N TYR A 171 -16.46 -13.62 13.89
CA TYR A 171 -17.03 -14.86 14.44
C TYR A 171 -17.73 -14.68 15.80
N GLY A 172 -17.38 -13.62 16.54
CA GLY A 172 -18.00 -13.28 17.83
C GLY A 172 -17.46 -14.09 19.01
N ASP A 173 -16.32 -14.77 18.82
CA ASP A 173 -15.58 -15.49 19.85
C ASP A 173 -14.78 -14.55 20.78
N VAL A 174 -14.36 -13.40 20.27
CA VAL A 174 -13.70 -12.33 21.02
C VAL A 174 -14.60 -11.10 20.99
N ILE A 175 -15.15 -10.73 22.15
CA ILE A 175 -16.05 -9.58 22.30
C ILE A 175 -15.53 -8.58 23.35
N PRO A 176 -15.77 -7.28 23.17
CA PRO A 176 -15.44 -6.28 24.18
C PRO A 176 -16.39 -6.41 25.38
N PHE A 177 -15.84 -6.32 26.59
CA PHE A 177 -16.60 -6.38 27.85
C PHE A 177 -16.71 -5.02 28.53
N THR A 178 -15.66 -4.19 28.43
CA THR A 178 -15.63 -2.87 29.09
C THR A 178 -16.07 -1.76 28.13
N LEU A 179 -16.56 -0.65 28.69
CA LEU A 179 -16.93 0.52 27.88
C LEU A 179 -15.74 1.05 27.06
N ALA A 180 -14.52 0.98 27.63
CA ALA A 180 -13.30 1.37 26.95
C ALA A 180 -12.99 0.44 25.76
N GLN A 181 -13.09 -0.88 25.96
CA GLN A 181 -12.95 -1.86 24.88
C GLN A 181 -14.00 -1.64 23.78
N SER A 182 -15.26 -1.44 24.14
CA SER A 182 -16.34 -1.18 23.18
C SER A 182 -16.10 0.07 22.33
N ARG A 183 -15.63 1.16 22.95
CA ARG A 183 -15.24 2.38 22.22
C ARG A 183 -14.07 2.13 21.27
N TYR A 184 -13.08 1.35 21.69
CA TYR A 184 -11.95 0.99 20.86
C TYR A 184 -12.38 0.14 19.65
N VAL A 185 -13.21 -0.88 19.87
CA VAL A 185 -13.76 -1.73 18.80
C VAL A 185 -14.57 -0.91 17.80
N LEU A 186 -15.35 0.08 18.24
CA LEU A 186 -16.05 1.00 17.34
C LEU A 186 -15.09 1.76 16.42
N VAL A 187 -13.97 2.25 16.96
CA VAL A 187 -12.92 2.90 16.16
C VAL A 187 -12.26 1.89 15.19
N CYS A 188 -12.00 0.67 15.64
CA CYS A 188 -11.48 -0.41 14.79
C CYS A 188 -12.40 -0.71 13.60
N LEU A 189 -13.72 -0.73 13.82
CA LEU A 189 -14.71 -0.95 12.76
C LEU A 189 -14.67 0.17 11.72
N VAL A 190 -14.64 1.43 12.14
CA VAL A 190 -14.53 2.57 11.21
C VAL A 190 -13.22 2.52 10.43
N CYS A 191 -12.09 2.28 11.09
CA CYS A 191 -10.80 2.12 10.42
C CYS A 191 -10.79 0.92 9.46
N GLY A 192 -11.37 -0.21 9.87
CA GLY A 192 -11.43 -1.44 9.09
C GLY A 192 -12.26 -1.26 7.82
N THR A 193 -13.43 -0.64 7.92
CA THR A 193 -14.28 -0.34 6.76
C THR A 193 -13.59 0.59 5.75
N LEU A 194 -12.84 1.61 6.21
CA LEU A 194 -12.05 2.48 5.33
C LEU A 194 -10.94 1.71 4.60
N VAL A 195 -10.20 0.86 5.31
CA VAL A 195 -9.16 0.01 4.69
C VAL A 195 -9.78 -0.95 3.68
N HIS A 196 -10.91 -1.57 4.01
CA HIS A 196 -11.63 -2.47 3.13
C HIS A 196 -12.11 -1.75 1.85
N ALA A 197 -12.64 -0.54 1.96
CA ALA A 197 -13.03 0.28 0.81
C ALA A 197 -11.84 0.60 -0.11
N LEU A 198 -10.66 0.88 0.46
CA LEU A 198 -9.43 1.09 -0.31
C LEU A 198 -8.99 -0.19 -1.05
N VAL A 199 -9.16 -1.35 -0.44
CA VAL A 199 -8.87 -2.64 -1.07
C VAL A 199 -9.73 -2.84 -2.30
N ILE A 200 -11.04 -2.67 -2.16
CA ILE A 200 -12.00 -2.79 -3.27
C ILE A 200 -11.65 -1.79 -4.39
N ALA A 201 -11.45 -0.52 -4.05
CA ALA A 201 -11.13 0.52 -5.04
C ALA A 201 -9.85 0.21 -5.83
N CYS A 202 -8.82 -0.30 -5.14
CA CYS A 202 -7.57 -0.71 -5.75
C CYS A 202 -7.75 -1.92 -6.68
N MET A 203 -8.50 -2.94 -6.24
CA MET A 203 -8.83 -4.12 -7.05
C MET A 203 -9.57 -3.72 -8.33
N THR A 204 -10.60 -2.87 -8.21
CA THR A 204 -11.32 -2.35 -9.38
C THR A 204 -10.38 -1.61 -10.33
N SER A 205 -9.46 -0.79 -9.82
CA SER A 205 -8.52 -0.09 -10.69
C SER A 205 -7.54 -1.02 -11.39
N VAL A 206 -7.09 -2.10 -10.74
CA VAL A 206 -6.22 -3.10 -11.36
C VAL A 206 -6.96 -3.89 -12.43
N LEU A 207 -8.19 -4.32 -12.16
CA LEU A 207 -9.05 -4.98 -13.15
C LEU A 207 -9.28 -4.08 -14.38
N LYS A 208 -9.63 -2.80 -14.14
CA LYS A 208 -9.76 -1.82 -15.22
C LYS A 208 -8.47 -1.70 -16.05
N ASN A 209 -7.31 -1.67 -15.40
CA ASN A 209 -6.01 -1.58 -16.08
C ASN A 209 -5.66 -2.82 -16.91
N LEU A 210 -6.06 -4.02 -16.45
CA LEU A 210 -5.83 -5.27 -17.19
C LEU A 210 -6.71 -5.33 -18.44
N ASP A 211 -7.94 -4.82 -18.37
CA ASP A 211 -8.91 -4.90 -19.45
C ASP A 211 -8.93 -3.69 -20.40
N VAL A 212 -8.10 -2.65 -20.21
CA VAL A 212 -8.16 -1.41 -21.03
C VAL A 212 -8.13 -1.70 -22.54
N THR A 213 -7.19 -2.54 -22.98
CA THR A 213 -7.01 -2.83 -24.41
C THR A 213 -8.21 -3.60 -24.97
N SER A 214 -8.70 -4.58 -24.22
CA SER A 214 -9.87 -5.40 -24.57
C SER A 214 -11.15 -4.57 -24.57
N ALA A 215 -11.32 -3.70 -23.58
CA ALA A 215 -12.45 -2.78 -23.47
C ALA A 215 -12.47 -1.77 -24.62
N HIS A 216 -11.32 -1.21 -24.99
CA HIS A 216 -11.22 -0.29 -26.12
C HIS A 216 -11.57 -0.96 -27.47
N TYR A 217 -11.15 -2.20 -27.64
CA TYR A 217 -11.52 -3.00 -28.81
C TYR A 217 -13.03 -3.26 -28.86
N LYS A 218 -13.62 -3.73 -27.75
CA LYS A 218 -15.06 -3.98 -27.64
C LYS A 218 -15.89 -2.72 -27.93
N ASN A 219 -15.52 -1.58 -27.34
CA ASN A 219 -16.19 -0.30 -27.59
C ASN A 219 -16.12 0.12 -29.07
N LYS A 220 -14.97 -0.06 -29.73
CA LYS A 220 -14.85 0.22 -31.18
C LYS A 220 -15.73 -0.68 -32.02
N LEU A 221 -15.75 -1.98 -31.73
CA LEU A 221 -16.57 -2.94 -32.44
C LEU A 221 -18.06 -2.59 -32.28
N GLU A 222 -18.48 -2.22 -31.07
CA GLU A 222 -19.86 -1.82 -30.77
C GLU A 222 -20.28 -0.59 -31.57
N VAL A 223 -19.45 0.47 -31.62
CA VAL A 223 -19.71 1.66 -32.44
C VAL A 223 -19.87 1.31 -33.92
N ILE A 224 -19.03 0.42 -34.44
CA ILE A 224 -19.11 -0.02 -35.85
C ILE A 224 -20.39 -0.81 -36.10
N VAL A 225 -20.74 -1.74 -35.21
CA VAL A 225 -21.98 -2.52 -35.32
C VAL A 225 -23.20 -1.60 -35.26
N HIS A 226 -23.21 -0.62 -34.36
CA HIS A 226 -24.27 0.39 -34.28
C HIS A 226 -24.41 1.17 -35.59
N TYR A 227 -23.30 1.66 -36.15
CA TYR A 227 -23.30 2.36 -37.43
C TYR A 227 -23.86 1.51 -38.58
N LEU A 228 -23.50 0.22 -38.62
CA LEU A 228 -24.00 -0.72 -39.63
C LEU A 228 -25.50 -1.03 -39.45
N ASN A 229 -25.99 -1.01 -38.22
CA ASN A 229 -27.41 -1.17 -37.90
C ASN A 229 -28.21 0.05 -38.36
N ASP A 230 -27.74 1.27 -38.06
CA ASP A 230 -28.40 2.53 -38.45
C ASP A 230 -28.53 2.67 -39.97
N ARG A 231 -27.54 2.16 -40.71
CA ARG A 231 -27.54 2.15 -42.18
C ARG A 231 -28.30 0.97 -42.80
N GLN A 232 -28.92 0.11 -41.98
CA GLN A 232 -29.63 -1.09 -42.42
C GLN A 232 -28.81 -1.99 -43.36
N ILE A 233 -27.50 -2.10 -43.12
CA ILE A 233 -26.63 -2.99 -43.91
C ILE A 233 -27.07 -4.45 -43.74
N SER A 234 -26.99 -5.28 -44.78
CA SER A 234 -27.38 -6.70 -44.70
C SER A 234 -26.61 -7.48 -43.62
N LEU A 235 -27.28 -8.43 -42.97
CA LEU A 235 -26.69 -9.26 -41.90
C LEU A 235 -25.43 -10.00 -42.35
N SER A 236 -25.40 -10.46 -43.60
CA SER A 236 -24.23 -11.13 -44.20
C SER A 236 -23.01 -10.22 -44.30
N SER A 237 -23.21 -8.93 -44.61
CA SER A 237 -22.11 -7.96 -44.66
C SER A 237 -21.64 -7.56 -43.26
N ARG A 238 -22.56 -7.45 -42.29
CA ARG A 238 -22.22 -7.20 -40.88
C ARG A 238 -21.35 -8.32 -40.30
N ALA A 239 -21.74 -9.58 -40.54
CA ALA A 239 -21.01 -10.75 -40.09
C ALA A 239 -19.55 -10.74 -40.60
N LYS A 240 -19.35 -10.45 -41.89
CA LYS A 240 -18.01 -10.31 -42.49
C LYS A 240 -17.17 -9.22 -41.81
N VAL A 241 -17.78 -8.07 -41.50
CA VAL A 241 -17.09 -6.98 -40.81
C VAL A 241 -16.69 -7.39 -39.39
N THR A 242 -17.60 -8.00 -38.63
CA THR A 242 -17.29 -8.46 -37.26
C THR A 242 -16.22 -9.55 -37.24
N GLU A 243 -16.24 -10.47 -38.20
CA GLU A 243 -15.24 -11.54 -38.34
C GLU A 243 -13.87 -10.97 -38.70
N TYR A 244 -13.82 -9.98 -39.59
CA TYR A 244 -12.58 -9.26 -39.91
C TYR A 244 -11.95 -8.57 -38.69
N PHE A 245 -12.76 -7.88 -37.88
CA PHE A 245 -12.26 -7.25 -36.65
C PHE A 245 -11.81 -8.29 -35.61
N ALA A 246 -12.50 -9.42 -35.49
CA ALA A 246 -12.10 -10.52 -34.61
C ALA A 246 -10.74 -11.11 -35.03
N PHE A 247 -10.53 -11.32 -36.33
CA PHE A 247 -9.24 -11.75 -36.89
C PHE A 247 -8.11 -10.74 -36.59
N ILE A 248 -8.36 -9.44 -36.75
CA ILE A 248 -7.39 -8.40 -36.39
C ILE A 248 -7.05 -8.45 -34.90
N TRP A 249 -8.05 -8.62 -34.03
CA TRP A 249 -7.85 -8.69 -32.59
C TRP A 249 -7.00 -9.90 -32.20
N GLU A 250 -7.26 -11.07 -32.77
CA GLU A 250 -6.50 -12.27 -32.49
C GLU A 250 -5.02 -12.13 -32.91
N ARG A 251 -4.78 -11.50 -34.07
CA ARG A 251 -3.43 -11.30 -34.62
C ARG A 251 -2.64 -10.17 -33.95
N GLN A 252 -3.29 -9.08 -33.56
CA GLN A 252 -2.61 -7.87 -33.06
C GLN A 252 -2.77 -7.65 -31.55
N ARG A 253 -3.76 -8.28 -30.89
CA ARG A 253 -4.15 -8.07 -29.47
C ARG A 253 -4.20 -6.59 -29.06
N GLY A 254 -4.68 -5.74 -29.96
CA GLY A 254 -4.80 -4.29 -29.74
C GLY A 254 -3.49 -3.49 -29.77
N LYS A 255 -2.35 -4.10 -30.13
CA LYS A 255 -1.09 -3.39 -30.35
C LYS A 255 -1.08 -2.81 -31.76
N LEU A 256 -1.38 -1.50 -31.90
CA LEU A 256 -1.15 -0.79 -33.16
C LEU A 256 0.36 -0.59 -33.34
N GLU A 257 0.99 -1.51 -34.04
CA GLU A 257 2.42 -1.47 -34.41
C GLU A 257 2.80 -0.11 -35.03
N SER A 258 1.94 0.44 -35.89
CA SER A 258 2.15 1.75 -36.49
C SER A 258 2.27 2.87 -35.45
N LYS A 259 1.37 2.94 -34.46
CA LYS A 259 1.44 3.96 -33.39
C LYS A 259 2.67 3.80 -32.51
N LEU A 260 3.09 2.56 -32.25
CA LEU A 260 4.31 2.30 -31.48
C LEU A 260 5.56 2.77 -32.23
N LEU A 261 5.62 2.51 -33.55
CA LEU A 261 6.73 2.90 -34.42
C LEU A 261 6.82 4.41 -34.65
N TRP A 262 5.72 5.15 -34.48
CA TRP A 262 5.73 6.63 -34.50
C TRP A 262 6.25 7.25 -33.20
N ALA A 263 6.22 6.52 -32.09
CA ALA A 263 6.74 7.00 -30.80
C ALA A 263 8.26 6.76 -30.64
N LEU A 264 8.87 6.02 -31.58
CA LEU A 264 10.30 5.70 -31.56
C LEU A 264 11.11 6.79 -32.31
N PRO A 265 12.30 7.17 -31.81
CA PRO A 265 13.27 7.98 -32.54
C PRO A 265 13.63 7.34 -33.89
N ALA A 266 13.89 8.16 -34.91
CA ALA A 266 14.16 7.69 -36.28
C ALA A 266 15.26 6.61 -36.36
N GLN A 267 16.35 6.79 -35.62
CA GLN A 267 17.48 5.83 -35.58
C GLN A 267 17.09 4.42 -35.10
N LEU A 268 16.14 4.30 -34.16
CA LEU A 268 15.65 3.01 -33.67
C LEU A 268 14.61 2.39 -34.59
N LYS A 269 13.91 3.22 -35.37
CA LYS A 269 12.93 2.76 -36.36
C LYS A 269 13.65 2.10 -37.55
N ASP A 270 14.75 2.69 -37.99
CA ASP A 270 15.55 2.18 -39.10
C ASP A 270 16.21 0.84 -38.74
N SER A 271 16.78 0.70 -37.53
CA SER A 271 17.39 -0.56 -37.07
C SER A 271 16.39 -1.72 -36.90
N ILE A 272 15.16 -1.44 -36.46
CA ILE A 272 14.09 -2.45 -36.38
C ILE A 272 13.63 -2.91 -37.77
N ASN A 273 13.57 -1.98 -38.73
CA ASN A 273 13.17 -2.31 -40.11
C ASN A 273 14.25 -3.12 -40.84
N ASP A 274 15.53 -2.82 -40.60
CA ASP A 274 16.65 -3.58 -41.17
C ASP A 274 16.74 -5.00 -40.59
N GLY A 275 16.55 -5.17 -39.27
CA GLY A 275 16.53 -6.49 -38.62
C GLY A 275 15.34 -7.39 -39.01
N ARG A 276 14.35 -6.87 -39.74
CA ARG A 276 13.21 -7.64 -40.26
C ARG A 276 13.42 -8.13 -41.71
N ARG A 277 14.43 -7.60 -42.41
CA ARG A 277 14.77 -7.95 -43.80
C ARG A 277 15.83 -9.06 -43.89
N SER A 278 16.50 -9.39 -42.79
CA SER A 278 17.38 -10.55 -42.62
C SER A 278 16.62 -11.77 -42.11
#